data_AF-A0A7V3VJ01-F1
#
_entry.id   AF-A0A7V3VJ01-F1
#
_cell.length_a   1.000
_cell.length_b   1.000
_cell.length_c   1.000
_cell.angle_alpha   90.00
_cell.angle_beta   90.00
_cell.angle_gamma   90.00
#
_symmetry.space_group_name_H-M   'P 1'
#
loop_
_entity.id
_entity.type
_entity.pdbx_description
1 polymer ?
#
loop_
_entity_poly.entity_id
_entity_poly.type
_entity_poly.pdbx_seq_one_letter_code
_entity_poly.pdbx_strand_id
1 'polypeptide(L)' 'MAKILLVVNPVAGRGKTLRALPKIEARLRELGIEYDLARTEYPDHAAEISRRAAEEGYEIVACVGGDGTVSE' A
#
# COMPACT_ATOMS: atom_id res chain seq x y z
N MET A 1 8.74 -1.29 16.90
CA MET A 1 8.34 -2.11 15.74
C MET A 1 8.34 -1.20 14.54
N ALA A 2 8.73 -1.70 13.37
CA ALA A 2 8.79 -0.86 12.17
C ALA A 2 7.40 -0.39 11.76
N LYS A 3 7.19 0.91 11.55
CA LYS A 3 5.89 1.43 11.12
C LYS A 3 5.70 1.20 9.60
N ILE A 4 4.67 0.44 9.22
CA ILE A 4 4.45 -0.03 7.84
C ILE A 4 3.19 0.61 7.26
N LEU A 5 3.27 1.13 6.03
CA LEU A 5 2.12 1.61 5.26
C LEU A 5 1.93 0.76 4.00
N LEU A 6 0.72 0.25 3.80
CA LEU A 6 0.29 -0.33 2.54
C LEU A 6 -0.37 0.74 1.67
N VAL A 7 0.20 1.02 0.49
CA VAL A 7 -0.39 1.92 -0.51
C VAL A 7 -1.09 1.09 -1.58
N VAL A 8 -2.41 1.14 -1.63
CA VAL A 8 -3.23 0.27 -2.47
C VAL A 8 -3.82 1.04 -3.64
N ASN A 9 -3.52 0.62 -4.87
CA ASN A 9 -4.23 1.11 -6.05
C ASN A 9 -5.44 0.20 -6.38
N PRO A 10 -6.68 0.63 -6.10
CA PRO A 10 -7.86 -0.22 -6.25
C PRO A 10 -8.16 -0.60 -7.70
N VAL A 11 -7.77 0.24 -8.67
CA VAL A 11 -8.06 0.02 -10.09
C VAL A 11 -6.96 -0.75 -10.82
N ALA A 12 -5.78 -0.89 -10.20
CA ALA A 12 -4.66 -1.61 -10.79
C ALA A 12 -5.00 -3.07 -11.14
N GLY A 13 -4.41 -3.54 -12.24
CA GLY A 13 -4.59 -4.91 -12.73
C GLY A 13 -6.05 -5.26 -13.06
N ARG A 14 -6.91 -4.29 -13.41
CA ARG A 14 -8.37 -4.47 -13.60
C ARG A 14 -9.07 -4.93 -12.31
N GLY A 15 -8.72 -4.33 -11.18
CA GLY A 15 -9.28 -4.66 -9.87
C GLY A 15 -8.75 -5.95 -9.23
N LYS A 16 -7.71 -6.57 -9.80
CA LYS A 16 -7.03 -7.73 -9.20
C LYS A 16 -6.43 -7.39 -7.83
N THR A 17 -5.97 -6.15 -7.66
CA THR A 17 -5.43 -5.65 -6.39
C THR A 17 -6.42 -5.82 -5.24
N LEU A 18 -7.67 -5.37 -5.41
CA LEU A 18 -8.70 -5.49 -4.39
C LEU A 18 -9.06 -6.94 -4.08
N ARG A 19 -8.97 -7.84 -5.08
CA ARG A 19 -9.19 -9.28 -4.86
C ARG A 19 -8.05 -9.93 -4.08
N ALA A 20 -6.83 -9.44 -4.24
CA ALA A 20 -5.66 -9.92 -3.52
C ALA A 20 -5.58 -9.38 -2.09
N LEU A 21 -6.13 -8.18 -1.84
CA LEU A 21 -6.01 -7.49 -0.56
C LEU A 21 -6.44 -8.35 0.65
N PRO A 22 -7.61 -9.03 0.68
CA PRO A 22 -7.97 -9.86 1.83
C PRO A 22 -6.96 -10.98 2.14
N LYS A 23 -6.31 -11.53 1.11
CA LYS A 23 -5.26 -12.56 1.28
C LYS A 23 -3.98 -11.96 1.85
N ILE A 24 -3.63 -10.73 1.44
CA ILE A 24 -2.48 -9.99 1.98
C ILE A 24 -2.73 -9.68 3.45
N GLU A 25 -3.89 -9.11 3.79
CA GLU A 25 -4.27 -8.76 5.16
C GLU A 25 -4.30 -9.99 6.08
N ALA A 26 -4.82 -11.12 5.60
CA ALA A 26 -4.79 -12.39 6.34
C ALA A 26 -3.36 -12.85 6.64
N ARG A 27 -2.45 -12.78 5.66
CA ARG A 27 -1.04 -13.16 5.86
C ARG A 27 -0.31 -12.22 6.82
N LEU A 28 -0.51 -10.92 6.72
CA LEU A 28 0.11 -9.96 7.64
C LEU A 28 -0.37 -10.19 9.08
N ARG A 29 -1.67 -10.48 9.25
CA ARG A 29 -2.25 -10.86 10.54
C ARG A 29 -1.66 -12.15 11.11
N GLU A 30 -1.52 -13.19 10.29
CA GLU A 30 -0.88 -14.45 10.71
C GLU A 30 0.57 -14.26 11.15
N LEU A 31 1.29 -13.31 10.54
CA LEU A 31 2.66 -12.96 10.88
C LEU A 31 2.77 -11.99 12.06
N GLY A 32 1.65 -11.50 12.61
CA GLY A 32 1.64 -10.49 13.67
C GLY A 32 2.20 -9.13 13.23
N ILE A 33 2.10 -8.81 11.94
CA ILE A 33 2.60 -7.56 11.37
C ILE A 33 1.48 -6.53 11.42
N GLU A 34 1.71 -5.45 12.17
CA GLU A 34 0.85 -4.27 12.18
C GLU A 34 1.17 -3.37 10.97
N TYR A 35 0.14 -2.81 10.36
CA TYR A 35 0.25 -1.94 9.20
C TYR A 35 -0.89 -0.93 9.16
N ASP A 36 -0.61 0.25 8.61
CA ASP A 36 -1.61 1.20 8.15
C ASP A 36 -1.91 0.96 6.67
N LEU A 37 -3.08 1.39 6.20
CA LEU A 37 -3.50 1.21 4.81
C LEU A 37 -4.04 2.52 4.24
N ALA A 38 -3.49 2.94 3.11
CA ALA A 38 -3.96 4.07 2.31
C ALA A 38 -4.35 3.59 0.91
N ARG A 39 -5.40 4.17 0.34
CA ARG A 39 -5.84 3.88 -1.04
C ARG A 39 -5.54 5.07 -1.92
N THR A 40 -5.05 4.82 -3.14
CA THR A 40 -4.94 5.86 -4.15
C THR A 40 -6.31 6.18 -4.72
N GLU A 41 -6.47 7.41 -5.18
CA GLU A 41 -7.75 7.96 -5.65
C GLU A 41 -7.63 8.57 -7.05
N TYR A 42 -6.43 8.97 -7.45
CA TYR A 42 -6.11 9.62 -8.71
C TYR A 42 -4.64 9.29 -9.11
N PRO A 43 -4.23 9.54 -10.38
CA PRO A 43 -2.84 9.35 -10.81
C PRO A 43 -1.86 10.19 -9.98
N ASP A 44 -0.67 9.67 -9.70
CA ASP A 44 0.40 10.29 -8.89
C ASP A 44 0.08 10.39 -7.38
N HIS A 45 -1.11 9.93 -6.94
CA HIS A 45 -1.48 9.93 -5.52
C HIS A 45 -0.59 8.97 -4.70
N ALA A 46 -0.04 7.91 -5.30
CA ALA A 46 0.86 7.00 -4.60
C ALA A 46 2.15 7.70 -4.15
N ALA A 47 2.68 8.59 -4.99
CA ALA A 47 3.86 9.40 -4.69
C ALA A 47 3.58 10.38 -3.54
N GLU A 48 2.41 11.03 -3.55
CA GLU A 48 2.00 11.93 -2.47
C GLU A 48 1.85 11.23 -1.13
N ILE A 49 1.20 10.06 -1.12
CA ILE A 49 1.04 9.24 0.09
C ILE A 49 2.42 8.80 0.60
N SER A 50 3.29 8.31 -0.29
CA SER A 50 4.63 7.81 0.08
C SER A 50 5.50 8.93 0.65
N ARG A 51 5.42 10.14 0.10
CA ARG A 51 6.11 11.32 0.64
C ARG A 51 5.62 11.66 2.05
N ARG A 52 4.30 11.70 2.26
CA ARG A 52 3.73 11.95 3.60
C ARG A 52 4.13 10.85 4.58
N ALA A 53 4.15 9.59 4.14
CA ALA A 53 4.59 8.48 4.98
C ALA A 53 6.06 8.63 5.43
N ALA A 54 6.94 9.09 4.55
CA ALA A 54 8.32 9.39 4.92
C ALA A 54 8.42 10.50 5.98
N GLU A 55 7.59 11.55 5.86
CA GLU A 55 7.51 12.64 6.84
C GLU A 55 6.90 12.19 8.19
N GLU A 56 5.94 11.25 8.15
CA GLU A 56 5.26 10.69 9.32
C GLU A 56 6.04 9.55 10.02
N GLY A 57 7.26 9.24 9.54
CA GLY A 57 8.16 8.29 10.16
C GLY A 57 7.83 6.82 9.86
N TYR A 58 7.18 6.52 8.74
CA TYR A 58 7.06 5.14 8.28
C TYR A 58 8.41 4.61 7.80
N GLU A 59 8.77 3.41 8.26
CA GLU A 59 10.02 2.75 7.90
C GLU A 59 9.86 1.90 6.62
N ILE A 60 8.64 1.43 6.36
CA ILE A 60 8.32 0.61 5.20
C ILE A 60 7.06 1.15 4.53
N VAL A 61 7.17 1.44 3.24
CA VAL A 61 6.02 1.72 2.36
C VAL A 61 5.94 0.59 1.34
N ALA A 62 4.86 -0.18 1.37
CA ALA A 62 4.65 -1.31 0.48
C ALA A 62 3.52 -1.01 -0.50
N CYS A 63 3.83 -1.06 -1.79
CA CYS A 63 2.87 -0.86 -2.86
C CYS A 63 2.07 -2.15 -3.12
N VAL A 64 0.75 -2.03 -3.15
CA VAL A 64 -0.19 -3.05 -3.60
C VAL A 64 -0.88 -2.50 -4.85
N GLY A 65 -0.27 -2.75 -6.01
CA GLY A 65 -0.68 -2.16 -7.28
C GLY A 65 -0.04 -2.84 -8.48
N GLY A 66 0.05 -2.11 -9.59
CA GLY A 66 0.83 -2.52 -10.76
C GLY A 66 2.09 -1.68 -10.91
N ASP A 67 2.86 -1.91 -11.97
CA ASP A 67 4.15 -1.23 -12.19
C ASP A 67 4.04 0.30 -12.19
N GLY A 68 2.93 0.86 -12.69
CA GLY A 68 2.66 2.30 -12.64
C GLY A 68 2.67 2.84 -11.21
N THR A 69 2.00 2.16 -10.28
CA THR A 69 1.92 2.57 -8.86
C THR A 69 3.24 2.34 -8.11
N VAL A 70 4.15 1.51 -8.65
CA VAL A 70 5.50 1.35 -8.10
C VAL A 70 6.45 2.43 -8.62
N SER A 71 6.21 2.93 -9.84
CA SER A 71 7.03 3.97 -10.46
C SER A 71 6.67 5.39 -10.04
N GLU A 72 5.47 5.60 -9.51
CA GLU A 72 5.03 6.85 -8.84
C GLU A 72 5.85 7.10 -7.57
#